data_AF-A0A151U4T5-F1
#
_entry.id   AF-A0A151U4T5-F1
#
_cell.length_a   1.000
_cell.length_b   1.000
_cell.length_c   1.000
_cell.angle_alpha   90.00
_cell.angle_beta   90.00
_cell.angle_gamma   90.00
#
_symmetry.space_group_name_H-M   'P 1'
#
loop_
_entity.id
_entity.type
_entity.pdbx_description
1 polymer ?
#
loop_
_entity_poly.entity_id
_entity_poly.type
_entity_poly.pdbx_seq_one_letter_code
_entity_poly.pdbx_strand_id
1 'polypeptide(L)'
;MAAASCATQSVWLRRMLEVMHQKQDTLTVIFCDNKSAIALCRNPVFHGRSKHIDIWFHKIRELVAEKEVAIEYFPTEEQVVDIFTKPLKAELFYKLKKMLGMIQA
;
A
#
# COMPACT_ATOMS: atom_id res chain seq x y z
N MET A 1 -2.81 -1.30 10.16
CA MET A 1 -2.64 -0.23 9.14
C MET A 1 -2.63 -0.90 7.76
N ALA A 2 -3.39 -0.40 6.79
CA ALA A 2 -3.67 -1.11 5.52
C ALA A 2 -2.40 -1.47 4.71
N ALA A 3 -1.43 -0.56 4.64
CA ALA A 3 -0.25 -0.74 3.79
C ALA A 3 0.71 -1.88 4.21
N ALA A 4 0.83 -2.28 5.49
CA ALA A 4 1.69 -3.46 5.81
C ALA A 4 0.91 -4.75 5.71
N SER A 5 -0.41 -4.72 5.92
CA SER A 5 -1.22 -5.88 5.59
C SER A 5 -1.11 -6.15 4.09
N CYS A 6 -1.20 -5.09 3.28
CA CYS A 6 -0.94 -5.17 1.84
C CYS A 6 0.48 -5.68 1.57
N ALA A 7 1.52 -5.12 2.17
CA ALA A 7 2.91 -5.59 1.95
C ALA A 7 3.12 -7.05 2.31
N THR A 8 2.57 -7.50 3.45
CA THR A 8 2.67 -8.89 3.89
C THR A 8 1.94 -9.82 2.95
N GLN A 9 0.73 -9.45 2.52
CA GLN A 9 -0.05 -10.22 1.56
C GLN A 9 0.59 -10.24 0.17
N SER A 10 1.17 -9.13 -0.29
CA SER A 10 1.91 -9.06 -1.57
C SER A 10 3.09 -10.02 -1.56
N VAL A 11 3.88 -10.06 -0.49
CA VAL A 11 5.00 -11.02 -0.36
C VAL A 11 4.50 -12.46 -0.31
N TRP A 12 3.40 -12.72 0.40
CA TRP A 12 2.78 -14.04 0.42
C TRP A 12 2.33 -14.48 -0.98
N LEU A 13 1.66 -13.59 -1.73
CA LEU A 13 1.24 -13.85 -3.11
C LEU A 13 2.44 -14.09 -4.04
N ARG A 14 3.52 -13.32 -3.91
CA ARG A 14 4.77 -13.54 -4.68
C ARG A 14 5.33 -14.94 -4.46
N ARG A 15 5.37 -15.40 -3.21
CA ARG A 15 5.83 -16.75 -2.85
C ARG A 15 4.92 -17.83 -3.42
N MET A 16 3.60 -17.62 -3.35
CA MET A 16 2.63 -18.54 -3.94
C MET A 16 2.81 -18.64 -5.46
N LEU A 17 2.98 -17.51 -6.14
CA LEU A 17 3.22 -17.45 -7.59
C LEU A 17 4.55 -18.12 -7.96
N GLU A 18 5.60 -17.98 -7.15
CA GLU A 18 6.88 -18.66 -7.36
C GLU A 18 6.74 -20.18 -7.33
N VAL A 19 5.93 -20.74 -6.40
CA VAL A 19 5.61 -22.18 -6.37
C VAL A 19 4.87 -22.62 -7.64
N MET A 20 4.10 -21.73 -8.27
CA MET A 20 3.42 -21.95 -9.55
C MET A 20 4.30 -21.65 -10.77
N HIS A 21 5.61 -21.48 -10.58
CA HIS A 21 6.58 -21.13 -11.63
C HIS A 21 6.31 -19.77 -12.29
N GLN A 22 5.64 -18.84 -11.59
CA GLN A 22 5.35 -17.47 -12.01
C GLN A 22 6.12 -16.46 -11.13
N LYS A 23 7.44 -16.64 -11.04
CA LYS A 23 8.28 -15.79 -10.21
C LYS A 23 8.20 -14.32 -10.65
N GLN A 24 8.13 -13.42 -9.66
CA GLN A 24 8.08 -11.99 -9.88
C GLN A 24 9.47 -11.38 -9.70
N ASP A 25 10.20 -11.13 -10.80
CA ASP A 25 11.59 -10.68 -10.74
C ASP A 25 11.74 -9.21 -10.29
N THR A 26 10.71 -8.40 -10.50
CA THR A 26 10.68 -7.01 -10.06
C THR A 26 10.02 -6.88 -8.70
N LEU A 27 10.42 -5.85 -7.94
CA LEU A 27 9.76 -5.47 -6.69
C LEU A 27 8.28 -5.13 -6.92
N THR A 28 7.45 -5.29 -5.89
CA THR A 28 6.04 -4.90 -5.94
C THR A 28 5.85 -3.50 -5.40
N VAL A 29 5.35 -2.59 -6.23
CA VAL A 29 5.04 -1.21 -5.79
C VAL A 29 3.70 -1.21 -5.04
N ILE A 30 3.71 -0.67 -3.83
CA ILE A 30 2.54 -0.47 -2.99
C ILE A 30 2.26 1.03 -2.95
N PHE A 31 1.10 1.40 -3.46
CA PHE A 31 0.63 2.77 -3.46
C PHE A 31 0.01 3.14 -2.11
N CYS A 32 0.38 4.29 -1.58
CA CYS A 32 -0.14 4.82 -0.32
C CYS A 32 -0.35 6.34 -0.42
N ASP A 33 -1.48 6.83 0.07
CA ASP A 33 -1.81 8.26 0.09
C ASP A 33 -1.28 9.00 1.32
N ASN A 34 -0.85 8.25 2.35
CA ASN A 34 -0.36 8.85 3.59
C ASN A 34 1.14 9.17 3.50
N LYS A 35 1.46 10.40 3.07
CA LYS A 35 2.85 10.90 2.98
C LYS A 35 3.63 10.77 4.30
N SER A 36 2.99 10.97 5.44
CA SER A 36 3.63 10.81 6.75
C SER A 36 4.03 9.37 7.00
N ALA A 37 3.15 8.43 6.66
CA ALA A 37 3.46 7.00 6.73
C ALA A 37 4.61 6.63 5.77
N ILE A 38 4.63 7.15 4.54
CA ILE A 38 5.75 6.91 3.62
C ILE A 38 7.06 7.48 4.17
N ALA A 39 7.04 8.69 4.71
CA ALA A 39 8.22 9.35 5.28
C ALA A 39 8.79 8.55 6.46
N LEU A 40 7.92 8.03 7.33
CA LEU A 40 8.32 7.21 8.48
C LEU A 40 8.90 5.84 8.05
N CYS A 41 8.41 5.24 6.95
CA CYS A 41 9.03 4.05 6.38
C CYS A 41 10.46 4.32 5.89
N ARG A 42 10.68 5.47 5.24
CA ARG A 42 11.95 5.86 4.64
C ARG A 42 12.96 6.44 5.63
N ASN A 43 12.51 7.14 6.68
CA ASN A 43 13.37 7.85 7.62
C ASN A 43 13.02 7.51 9.09
N PRO A 44 13.92 6.87 9.86
CA PRO A 44 13.67 6.46 11.24
C PRO A 44 13.68 7.61 12.27
N VAL A 45 13.99 8.84 11.85
CA VAL A 45 14.28 9.96 12.78
C VAL A 45 13.03 10.51 13.48
N PHE A 46 11.83 10.11 13.06
CA PHE A 46 10.60 10.51 13.74
C PHE A 46 10.27 9.55 14.90
N HIS A 47 10.63 9.97 16.12
CA HIS A 47 10.44 9.25 17.38
C HIS A 47 8.99 9.36 17.89
N GLY A 48 8.01 8.91 17.10
CA GLY A 48 6.60 8.94 17.49
C GLY A 48 6.21 7.73 18.35
N ARG A 49 5.81 7.98 19.62
CA ARG A 49 5.45 6.96 20.64
C ARG A 49 4.17 6.17 20.33
N SER A 50 4.15 5.36 19.27
CA SER A 50 3.02 4.48 18.96
C SER A 50 3.50 3.11 18.52
N LYS A 51 3.50 2.15 19.44
CA LYS A 51 3.97 0.77 19.23
C LYS A 51 3.41 0.10 17.97
N HIS A 52 2.13 0.33 17.65
CA HIS A 52 1.48 -0.25 16.46
C HIS A 52 1.98 0.36 15.14
N ILE A 53 2.43 1.60 15.20
CA ILE A 53 3.08 2.36 14.13
C ILE A 53 4.50 1.81 13.97
N ASP A 54 5.25 1.66 15.06
CA ASP A 54 6.64 1.18 15.03
C ASP A 54 6.76 -0.23 14.41
N ILE A 55 5.94 -1.19 14.87
CA ILE A 55 5.97 -2.58 14.36
C ILE A 55 5.67 -2.60 12.85
N TRP A 56 4.73 -1.78 12.40
CA TRP A 56 4.36 -1.64 11.00
C TRP A 56 5.52 -1.12 10.14
N PHE A 57 6.19 -0.07 10.64
CA PHE A 57 7.36 0.52 9.99
C PHE A 57 8.51 -0.45 9.84
N HIS A 58 8.86 -1.13 10.93
CA HIS A 58 9.92 -2.13 10.92
C HIS A 58 9.65 -3.18 9.84
N LYS A 59 8.40 -3.69 9.80
CA LYS A 59 8.05 -4.74 8.83
C LYS A 59 8.20 -4.28 7.38
N ILE A 60 7.68 -3.12 7.03
CA ILE A 60 7.81 -2.61 5.67
C ILE A 60 9.26 -2.30 5.32
N ARG A 61 10.02 -1.74 6.26
CA ARG A 61 11.42 -1.39 6.02
C ARG A 61 12.25 -2.63 5.71
N GLU A 62 12.03 -3.74 6.42
CA GLU A 62 12.64 -5.03 6.12
C GLU A 62 12.33 -5.46 4.69
N LEU A 63 11.05 -5.46 4.30
CA LEU A 63 10.62 -5.88 2.96
C LEU A 63 11.16 -4.98 1.84
N VAL A 64 11.31 -3.67 2.11
CA VAL A 64 11.93 -2.72 1.18
C VAL A 64 13.44 -2.96 1.08
N ALA A 65 14.12 -3.24 2.20
CA ALA A 65 15.54 -3.56 2.22
C ALA A 65 15.85 -4.88 1.48
N GLU A 66 14.96 -5.87 1.58
CA GLU A 66 14.98 -7.13 0.84
C GLU A 66 14.63 -6.97 -0.65
N LYS A 67 14.25 -5.75 -1.09
CA LYS A 67 13.79 -5.45 -2.47
C LYS A 67 12.55 -6.23 -2.91
N GLU A 68 11.74 -6.70 -1.96
CA GLU A 68 10.49 -7.41 -2.26
C GLU A 68 9.36 -6.43 -2.62
N VAL A 69 9.34 -5.28 -1.95
CA VAL A 69 8.32 -4.23 -2.13
C VAL A 69 8.95 -2.84 -2.18
N ALA A 70 8.24 -1.90 -2.81
CA ALA A 70 8.51 -0.47 -2.68
C ALA A 70 7.23 0.25 -2.24
N ILE A 71 7.35 1.38 -1.55
CA ILE A 71 6.21 2.22 -1.22
C ILE A 71 6.32 3.56 -1.92
N GLU A 72 5.28 3.89 -2.67
CA GLU A 72 5.16 5.12 -3.43
C GLU A 72 3.90 5.89 -3.07
N TYR A 73 4.01 7.22 -3.18
CA TYR A 73 2.88 8.10 -2.91
C TYR A 73 1.88 8.01 -4.07
N PHE A 74 0.60 7.91 -3.72
CA PHE A 74 -0.48 7.97 -4.69
C PHE A 74 -1.61 8.89 -4.18
N PRO A 75 -2.12 9.82 -4.98
CA PRO A 75 -3.16 10.75 -4.52
C PRO A 75 -4.46 10.06 -4.11
N THR A 76 -5.04 10.48 -2.98
CA THR A 76 -6.35 9.99 -2.49
C THR A 76 -7.45 10.17 -3.55
N GLU A 77 -7.39 11.23 -4.36
CA GLU A 77 -8.40 11.51 -5.39
C GLU A 77 -8.38 10.52 -6.56
N GLU A 78 -7.34 9.70 -6.66
CA GLU A 78 -7.15 8.69 -7.71
C GLU A 78 -7.11 7.28 -7.13
N GLN A 79 -6.98 7.14 -5.80
CA GLN A 79 -6.82 5.87 -5.11
C GLN A 79 -8.13 5.08 -5.07
N VAL A 80 -8.40 4.31 -6.13
CA VAL A 80 -9.65 3.52 -6.29
C VAL A 80 -9.98 2.64 -5.08
N VAL A 81 -8.97 2.09 -4.40
CA VAL A 81 -9.15 1.22 -3.22
C VAL A 81 -9.81 1.94 -2.03
N ASP A 82 -9.82 3.27 -2.03
CA ASP A 82 -10.47 4.06 -0.98
C ASP A 82 -11.99 3.85 -0.95
N ILE A 83 -12.58 3.42 -2.07
CA ILE A 83 -14.01 3.06 -2.14
C ILE A 83 -14.36 1.91 -1.17
N PHE A 84 -13.39 1.04 -0.86
CA PHE A 84 -13.59 -0.12 0.00
C PHE A 84 -13.16 0.11 1.46
N THR A 85 -12.45 1.21 1.74
CA THR A 85 -11.75 1.39 3.02
C THR A 85 -12.11 2.68 3.75
N LYS A 86 -12.77 3.64 3.09
CA LYS A 86 -13.08 4.96 3.66
C LYS A 86 -14.52 5.39 3.39
N PRO A 87 -15.15 6.14 4.32
CA PRO A 87 -16.34 6.90 4.01
C PRO A 87 -15.96 8.11 3.14
N LEU A 88 -16.34 8.08 1.86
CA LEU A 88 -16.02 9.11 0.88
C LEU A 88 -17.17 10.11 0.70
N LYS A 89 -16.84 11.36 0.37
CA LYS A 89 -17.81 12.33 -0.13
C LYS A 89 -18.39 11.83 -1.45
N ALA A 90 -19.66 12.14 -1.72
CA ALA A 90 -20.38 11.65 -2.89
C ALA A 90 -19.62 11.90 -4.21
N GLU A 91 -19.09 13.10 -4.41
CA GLU A 91 -18.34 13.47 -5.62
C GLU A 91 -17.12 12.55 -5.86
N LEU A 92 -16.30 12.35 -4.82
CA LEU A 92 -15.13 11.49 -4.89
C LEU A 92 -15.52 10.01 -5.05
N PHE A 93 -16.58 9.57 -4.36
CA PHE A 93 -17.12 8.21 -4.53
C PHE A 93 -17.55 7.95 -5.97
N TYR A 94 -18.28 8.87 -6.60
CA TYR A 94 -18.69 8.75 -8.01
C TYR A 94 -17.49 8.74 -8.96
N LYS A 95 -16.48 9.60 -8.72
CA LYS A 95 -15.24 9.59 -9.50
C LYS A 95 -14.54 8.23 -9.42
N LEU A 96 -14.28 7.73 -8.21
CA LEU A 96 -13.60 6.44 -8.03
C LEU A 96 -14.44 5.26 -8.54
N LYS A 97 -15.76 5.31 -8.40
CA LYS A 97 -16.69 4.30 -8.94
C LYS A 97 -16.65 4.25 -10.46
N LYS A 98 -16.52 5.40 -11.14
CA LYS A 98 -16.29 5.47 -12.59
C LYS A 98 -14.92 4.89 -12.96
N MET A 99 -13.86 5.22 -12.22
CA MET A 99 -12.51 4.67 -12.44
C MET A 99 -12.46 3.14 -12.24
N LEU A 100 -13.25 2.59 -11.32
CA LEU A 100 -13.39 1.15 -11.09
C LEU A 100 -14.15 0.42 -12.21
N GLY A 101 -14.74 1.15 -13.17
CA GLY A 101 -15.51 0.57 -14.27
C GLY A 101 -16.93 0.15 -13.89
N MET A 102 -17.46 0.58 -12.74
CA MET A 102 -18.82 0.25 -12.31
C MET A 102 -19.90 1.13 -12.95
N ILE A 103 -19.51 2.19 -13.67
CA ILE A 103 -20.40 3.10 -14.39
C ILE A 103 -19.80 3.29 -15.79
N GLN A 104 -20.60 3.01 -16.83
CA GLN A 104 -20.21 3.28 -18.22
C GLN A 104 -20.24 4.79 -18.51
N ALA A 105 -19.43 5.22 -19.48
CA ALA A 105 -19.24 6.62 -19.85
C ALA A 105 -20.53 7.30 -20.32
#